data_AF-A0AAE0KV09-F1
#
_entry.id   AF-A0AAE0KV09-F1
#
_cell.length_a   1.000
_cell.length_b   1.000
_cell.length_c   1.000
_cell.angle_alpha   90.00
_cell.angle_beta   90.00
_cell.angle_gamma   90.00
#
_symmetry.space_group_name_H-M   'P 1'
#
loop_
_entity.id
_entity.type
_entity.pdbx_description
1 polymer ?
#
loop_
_entity_poly.entity_id
_entity_poly.type
_entity_poly.pdbx_seq_one_letter_code
_entity_poly.pdbx_strand_id
1 'polypeptide(L)'
;MENQDTSRLDECGLTSYLKDALTIMLESRPTDPMHFLTEYFHMVANGASPSHRAYRYLRLCPQDRNMFMDNLAAAYTLLDAEGGSVGMTGKEYMMLLRQLCADFPEVIVQILFQVLGKSETETVTFQDFSGGIRACMTYEEFLEEAENLFYDHTDGSSGTLSKQVLKKLIARLARKSLPVDEER
;
A
#
# COMPACT_ATOMS: atom_id res chain seq x y z
N MET A 1 15.52 28.83 -27.41
CA MET A 1 16.18 28.52 -26.12
C MET A 1 15.33 27.60 -25.24
N GLU A 2 13.99 27.66 -25.29
CA GLU A 2 13.10 26.84 -24.44
C GLU A 2 13.14 25.31 -24.66
N ASN A 3 13.51 24.82 -25.85
CA ASN A 3 13.49 23.37 -26.14
C ASN A 3 14.69 22.58 -25.61
N GLN A 4 15.74 23.26 -25.14
CA GLN A 4 16.98 22.60 -24.72
C GLN A 4 16.97 22.28 -23.21
N ASP A 5 16.20 23.03 -22.42
CA ASP A 5 16.06 22.79 -20.99
C ASP A 5 15.07 21.65 -20.71
N THR A 6 13.97 21.57 -21.48
CA THR A 6 13.02 20.45 -21.40
C THR A 6 13.65 19.12 -21.79
N SER A 7 14.52 19.08 -22.81
CA SER A 7 15.23 17.85 -23.19
C SER A 7 16.21 17.37 -22.11
N ARG A 8 16.87 18.30 -21.40
CA ARG A 8 17.78 17.98 -20.29
C ARG A 8 17.06 17.46 -19.05
N LEU A 9 15.86 17.96 -18.78
CA LEU A 9 15.01 17.46 -17.68
C LEU A 9 14.56 16.02 -17.93
N ASP A 10 14.26 15.67 -19.18
CA ASP A 10 13.95 14.30 -19.59
C ASP A 10 15.16 13.37 -19.49
N GLU A 11 16.35 13.84 -19.89
CA GLU A 11 17.61 13.07 -19.77
C GLU A 11 18.00 12.75 -18.31
N CYS A 12 17.66 13.63 -17.36
CA CYS A 12 17.90 13.39 -15.93
C CYS A 12 16.80 12.55 -15.26
N GLY A 13 15.76 12.13 -15.99
CA GLY A 13 14.61 11.42 -15.43
C GLY A 13 13.76 12.28 -14.48
N LEU A 14 14.01 13.58 -14.36
CA LEU A 14 13.29 14.47 -13.44
C LEU A 14 11.81 14.57 -13.80
N THR A 15 11.50 14.49 -15.10
CA THR A 15 10.12 14.52 -15.61
C THR A 15 9.27 13.37 -15.07
N SER A 16 9.84 12.18 -14.83
CA SER A 16 9.07 11.06 -14.28
C SER A 16 8.71 11.30 -12.81
N TYR A 17 9.63 11.86 -12.03
CA TYR A 17 9.41 12.28 -10.65
C TYR A 17 8.43 13.45 -10.54
N LEU A 18 8.49 14.42 -11.45
CA LEU A 18 7.53 15.52 -11.52
C LEU A 18 6.12 15.03 -11.84
N LYS A 19 5.97 14.15 -12.84
CA LYS A 19 4.68 13.54 -13.17
C LYS A 19 4.13 12.77 -11.98
N ASP A 20 4.96 11.95 -11.35
CA ASP A 20 4.59 11.15 -10.18
C ASP A 20 4.15 12.04 -9.00
N ALA A 21 4.96 13.04 -8.64
CA ALA A 21 4.63 13.99 -7.56
C ALA A 21 3.33 14.74 -7.83
N LEU A 22 3.11 15.20 -9.06
CA LEU A 22 1.90 15.92 -9.45
C LEU A 22 0.67 15.00 -9.46
N THR A 23 0.77 13.78 -9.98
CA THR A 23 -0.32 12.79 -9.93
C THR A 23 -0.74 12.53 -8.49
N ILE A 24 0.22 12.20 -7.62
CA ILE A 24 -0.05 11.95 -6.19
C ILE A 24 -0.70 13.18 -5.54
N MET A 25 -0.17 14.38 -5.79
CA MET A 25 -0.68 15.62 -5.19
C MET A 25 -2.10 15.96 -5.67
N LEU A 26 -2.39 15.77 -6.95
CA LEU A 26 -3.71 16.05 -7.54
C LEU A 26 -4.78 15.07 -7.07
N GLU A 27 -4.41 13.80 -6.86
CA GLU A 27 -5.29 12.77 -6.33
C GLU A 27 -5.53 12.93 -4.82
N SER A 28 -4.46 13.08 -4.03
CA SER A 28 -4.55 13.15 -2.56
C SER A 28 -4.99 14.51 -2.03
N ARG A 29 -4.84 15.59 -2.81
CA ARG A 29 -5.20 16.98 -2.46
C ARG A 29 -4.74 17.38 -1.03
N PRO A 30 -3.42 17.36 -0.75
CA PRO A 30 -2.90 17.64 0.57
C PRO A 30 -3.19 19.09 1.00
N THR A 31 -3.36 19.29 2.30
CA THR A 31 -3.65 20.62 2.89
C THR A 31 -2.53 21.63 2.64
N ASP A 32 -1.27 21.15 2.58
CA ASP A 32 -0.10 21.94 2.20
C ASP A 32 0.63 21.30 1.00
N PRO A 33 0.29 21.72 -0.24
CA PRO A 33 0.89 21.18 -1.46
C PRO A 33 2.40 21.44 -1.56
N MET A 34 2.90 22.56 -1.04
CA MET A 34 4.32 22.91 -1.16
C MET A 34 5.19 22.10 -0.20
N HIS A 35 4.71 21.89 1.02
CA HIS A 35 5.37 20.99 1.96
C HIS A 35 5.36 19.55 1.44
N PHE A 36 4.24 19.08 0.90
CA PHE A 36 4.13 17.77 0.25
C PHE A 36 5.18 17.56 -0.86
N LEU A 37 5.34 18.55 -1.76
CA LEU A 37 6.31 18.45 -2.86
C LEU A 37 7.75 18.44 -2.32
N THR A 38 8.02 19.23 -1.28
CA THR A 38 9.34 19.26 -0.64
C THR A 38 9.68 17.90 -0.03
N GLU A 39 8.75 17.29 0.71
CA GLU A 39 8.92 15.94 1.26
C GLU A 39 9.08 14.89 0.15
N TYR A 40 8.28 14.97 -0.92
CA TYR A 40 8.41 14.07 -2.08
C TYR A 40 9.84 14.11 -2.64
N PHE A 41 10.35 15.30 -2.99
CA PHE A 41 11.66 15.43 -3.61
C PHE A 41 12.80 15.20 -2.63
N HIS A 42 12.62 15.47 -1.34
CA HIS A 42 13.58 15.10 -0.31
C HIS A 42 13.72 13.58 -0.19
N MET A 43 12.61 12.84 -0.22
CA MET A 43 12.65 11.37 -0.24
C MET A 43 13.31 10.83 -1.51
N VAL A 44 12.99 11.38 -2.69
CA VAL A 44 13.64 11.00 -3.96
C VAL A 44 15.15 11.28 -3.92
N ALA A 45 15.56 12.46 -3.45
CA ALA A 45 16.96 12.83 -3.31
C ALA A 45 17.73 11.93 -2.32
N ASN A 46 17.04 11.41 -1.30
CA ASN A 46 17.58 10.46 -0.34
C ASN A 46 17.48 8.99 -0.80
N GLY A 47 17.13 8.74 -2.06
CA GLY A 47 17.11 7.39 -2.64
C GLY A 47 15.86 6.59 -2.30
N ALA A 48 14.68 7.23 -2.28
CA ALA A 48 13.41 6.52 -2.17
C ALA A 48 13.35 5.37 -3.18
N SER A 49 13.35 4.14 -2.66
CA SER A 49 13.29 2.93 -3.49
C SER A 49 12.00 2.90 -4.32
N PRO A 50 11.99 2.20 -5.45
CA PRO A 50 10.76 1.91 -6.20
C PRO A 50 9.62 1.38 -5.32
N SER A 51 9.94 0.59 -4.30
CA SER A 51 8.98 0.10 -3.30
C SER A 51 8.31 1.21 -2.48
N HIS A 52 9.04 2.25 -2.08
CA HIS A 52 8.44 3.40 -1.38
C HIS A 52 7.49 4.19 -2.28
N ARG A 53 7.83 4.34 -3.56
CA ARG A 53 6.97 5.02 -4.53
C ARG A 53 5.71 4.20 -4.82
N ALA A 54 5.86 2.89 -5.02
CA ALA A 54 4.73 1.96 -5.16
C ALA A 54 3.81 2.00 -3.94
N TYR A 55 4.37 1.97 -2.72
CA TYR A 55 3.60 2.14 -1.49
C TYR A 55 2.74 3.41 -1.50
N ARG A 56 3.26 4.54 -2.01
CA ARG A 56 2.49 5.78 -2.07
C ARG A 56 1.33 5.72 -3.04
N TYR A 57 1.51 5.13 -4.23
CA TYR A 57 0.39 4.88 -5.16
C TYR A 57 -0.73 4.10 -4.48
N LEU A 58 -0.36 3.06 -3.74
CA LEU A 58 -1.30 2.22 -3.01
C LEU A 58 -2.04 2.96 -1.89
N ARG A 59 -1.47 4.05 -1.36
CA ARG A 59 -2.07 4.88 -0.29
C ARG A 59 -2.83 6.11 -0.81
N LEU A 60 -2.90 6.36 -2.11
CA LEU A 60 -3.61 7.54 -2.66
C LEU A 60 -5.11 7.48 -2.45
N CYS A 61 -5.66 6.28 -2.43
CA CYS A 61 -7.09 6.06 -2.35
C CYS A 61 -7.38 4.82 -1.52
N PRO A 62 -8.45 4.80 -0.71
CA PRO A 62 -8.91 3.59 -0.05
C PRO A 62 -9.21 2.46 -1.04
N GLN A 63 -9.06 1.21 -0.58
CA GLN A 63 -9.22 0.01 -1.42
C GLN A 63 -10.61 -0.11 -2.05
N ASP A 64 -11.65 0.46 -1.43
CA ASP A 64 -13.05 0.40 -1.87
C ASP A 64 -13.39 1.34 -3.04
N ARG A 65 -12.43 2.14 -3.49
CA ARG A 65 -12.62 3.09 -4.60
C ARG A 65 -12.22 2.49 -5.94
N ASN A 66 -12.97 2.86 -6.99
CA ASN A 66 -12.71 2.39 -8.35
C ASN A 66 -11.27 2.70 -8.84
N MET A 67 -10.70 3.84 -8.44
CA MET A 67 -9.33 4.23 -8.83
C MET A 67 -8.24 3.38 -8.16
N PHE A 68 -8.58 2.56 -7.17
CA PHE A 68 -7.61 1.68 -6.53
C PHE A 68 -7.00 0.66 -7.50
N MET A 69 -7.76 0.19 -8.50
CA MET A 69 -7.23 -0.70 -9.54
C MET A 69 -6.19 -0.02 -10.42
N ASP A 70 -6.40 1.26 -10.75
CA ASP A 70 -5.45 2.05 -11.53
C ASP A 70 -4.15 2.26 -10.73
N ASN A 71 -4.29 2.51 -9.42
CA ASN A 71 -3.15 2.64 -8.51
C ASN A 71 -2.36 1.33 -8.33
N LEU A 72 -3.06 0.18 -8.26
CA LEU A 72 -2.41 -1.14 -8.27
C LEU A 72 -1.62 -1.36 -9.56
N ALA A 73 -2.21 -1.03 -10.72
CA ALA A 73 -1.54 -1.16 -12.00
C ALA A 73 -0.31 -0.25 -12.09
N ALA A 74 -0.43 1.02 -11.67
CA ALA A 74 0.69 1.96 -11.64
C ALA A 74 1.82 1.49 -10.72
N ALA A 75 1.49 1.01 -9.51
CA ALA A 75 2.47 0.46 -8.57
C ALA A 75 3.18 -0.78 -9.14
N TYR A 76 2.43 -1.69 -9.78
CA TYR A 76 2.99 -2.87 -10.41
C TYR A 76 3.93 -2.50 -11.56
N THR A 77 3.48 -1.66 -12.50
CA THR A 77 4.31 -1.24 -13.64
C THR A 77 5.58 -0.50 -13.20
N LEU A 78 5.51 0.28 -12.11
CA LEU A 78 6.68 0.94 -11.55
C LEU A 78 7.74 -0.05 -11.06
N LEU A 79 7.31 -1.11 -10.36
CA LEU A 79 8.22 -2.15 -9.85
C LEU A 79 8.70 -3.07 -10.97
N ASP A 80 7.85 -3.38 -11.93
CA ASP A 80 8.15 -4.20 -13.10
C ASP A 80 9.22 -3.54 -14.00
N ALA A 81 9.13 -2.23 -14.20
CA ALA A 81 10.09 -1.45 -14.98
C ALA A 81 11.50 -1.40 -14.34
N GLU A 82 11.57 -1.50 -13.01
CA GLU A 82 12.84 -1.50 -12.26
C GLU A 82 13.46 -2.90 -12.15
N GLY A 83 12.63 -3.96 -12.21
CA GLY A 83 13.05 -5.37 -12.24
C GLY A 83 13.79 -5.80 -13.52
N GLY A 84 13.90 -4.92 -14.51
CA GLY A 84 14.62 -5.18 -15.77
C GLY A 84 13.81 -6.03 -16.77
N SER A 85 14.46 -6.99 -17.44
CA SER A 85 13.88 -7.73 -18.57
C SER A 85 13.01 -8.95 -18.20
N VAL A 86 12.90 -9.28 -16.91
CA VAL A 86 12.23 -10.52 -16.43
C VAL A 86 10.98 -10.23 -15.58
N GLY A 87 10.60 -8.95 -15.49
CA GLY A 87 9.48 -8.46 -14.71
C GLY A 87 9.73 -8.37 -13.21
N MET A 88 8.71 -7.96 -12.45
CA MET A 88 8.80 -7.74 -11.01
C MET A 88 9.21 -9.01 -10.26
N THR A 89 10.22 -8.89 -9.41
CA THR A 89 10.77 -9.99 -8.64
C THR A 89 10.08 -10.16 -7.29
N GLY A 90 10.12 -11.37 -6.74
CA GLY A 90 9.64 -11.65 -5.39
C GLY A 90 10.36 -10.81 -4.34
N LYS A 91 11.62 -10.41 -4.57
CA LYS A 91 12.32 -9.51 -3.66
C LYS A 91 11.62 -8.16 -3.50
N GLU A 92 11.27 -7.50 -4.62
CA GLU A 92 10.60 -6.19 -4.62
C GLU A 92 9.20 -6.29 -4.02
N TYR A 93 8.47 -7.34 -4.40
CA TYR A 93 7.15 -7.66 -3.86
C TYR A 93 7.19 -7.86 -2.34
N MET A 94 8.11 -8.69 -1.84
CA MET A 94 8.25 -8.95 -0.41
C MET A 94 8.70 -7.72 0.38
N MET A 95 9.52 -6.84 -0.21
CA MET A 95 9.86 -5.54 0.40
C MET A 95 8.63 -4.66 0.55
N LEU A 96 7.79 -4.56 -0.48
CA LEU A 96 6.56 -3.77 -0.42
C LEU A 96 5.56 -4.34 0.60
N LEU A 97 5.36 -5.67 0.65
CA LEU A 97 4.50 -6.29 1.67
C LEU A 97 4.97 -5.97 3.09
N ARG A 98 6.29 -5.94 3.33
CA ARG A 98 6.83 -5.55 4.65
C ARG A 98 6.50 -4.11 5.00
N GLN A 99 6.55 -3.21 4.01
CA GLN A 99 6.19 -1.80 4.22
C GLN A 99 4.71 -1.62 4.52
N LEU A 100 3.82 -2.38 3.86
CA LEU A 100 2.38 -2.34 4.12
C LEU A 100 2.02 -2.90 5.49
N CYS A 101 2.75 -3.93 5.95
CA CYS A 101 2.49 -4.59 7.23
C CYS A 101 3.31 -4.00 8.39
N ALA A 102 3.91 -2.81 8.26
CA ALA A 102 4.87 -2.29 9.23
C ALA A 102 4.30 -2.15 10.65
N ASP A 103 3.01 -1.84 10.76
CA ASP A 103 2.30 -1.65 12.04
C ASP A 103 1.55 -2.91 12.50
N PHE A 104 1.71 -4.04 11.81
CA PHE A 104 0.99 -5.26 12.14
C PHE A 104 1.68 -6.02 13.27
N PRO A 105 0.92 -6.78 14.09
CA PRO A 105 1.53 -7.73 15.02
C PRO A 105 2.39 -8.76 14.27
N GLU A 106 3.62 -9.00 14.76
CA GLU A 106 4.61 -9.90 14.12
C GLU A 106 4.04 -11.28 13.75
N VAL A 107 3.19 -11.85 14.61
CA VAL A 107 2.54 -13.15 14.35
C VAL A 107 1.68 -13.12 13.08
N ILE A 108 0.98 -12.01 12.83
CA ILE A 108 0.16 -11.82 11.63
C ILE A 108 1.05 -11.66 10.41
N VAL A 109 2.14 -10.89 10.52
CA VAL A 109 3.13 -10.73 9.44
C VAL A 109 3.69 -12.08 9.02
N GLN A 110 4.08 -12.93 9.96
CA GLN A 110 4.61 -14.26 9.69
C GLN A 110 3.61 -15.14 8.95
N ILE A 111 2.33 -15.14 9.36
CA ILE A 111 1.27 -15.90 8.70
C ILE A 111 1.03 -15.39 7.28
N LEU A 112 0.92 -14.07 7.11
CA LEU A 112 0.76 -13.45 5.79
C LEU A 112 1.91 -13.81 4.87
N PHE A 113 3.15 -13.79 5.37
CA PHE A 113 4.34 -14.09 4.58
C PHE A 113 4.47 -15.58 4.28
N GLN A 114 3.94 -16.45 5.12
CA GLN A 114 3.85 -17.88 4.83
C GLN A 114 2.88 -18.17 3.68
N VAL A 115 1.77 -17.41 3.59
CA VAL A 115 0.72 -17.62 2.58
C VAL A 115 1.05 -16.90 1.27
N LEU A 116 1.50 -15.65 1.36
CA LEU A 116 1.73 -14.76 0.21
C LEU A 116 3.18 -14.77 -0.27
N GLY A 117 4.09 -15.40 0.49
CA GLY A 117 5.53 -15.34 0.26
C GLY A 117 5.94 -15.84 -1.11
N LYS A 118 6.89 -15.12 -1.71
CA LYS A 118 7.50 -15.44 -3.01
C LYS A 118 9.01 -15.55 -2.85
N SER A 119 9.65 -16.44 -3.61
CA SER A 119 11.11 -16.51 -3.63
C SER A 119 11.68 -15.21 -4.21
N GLU A 120 12.86 -14.77 -3.74
CA GLU A 120 13.46 -13.50 -4.20
C GLU A 120 13.61 -13.40 -5.72
N THR A 121 13.86 -14.53 -6.39
CA THR A 121 14.07 -14.61 -7.84
C THR A 121 12.83 -15.02 -8.63
N GLU A 122 11.71 -15.27 -7.97
CA GLU A 122 10.45 -15.63 -8.63
C GLU A 122 9.84 -14.39 -9.27
N THR A 123 9.39 -14.50 -10.52
CA THR A 123 8.60 -13.43 -11.15
C THR A 123 7.20 -13.42 -10.55
N VAL A 124 6.76 -12.26 -10.06
CA VAL A 124 5.44 -12.10 -9.45
C VAL A 124 4.48 -11.53 -10.46
N THR A 125 3.38 -12.24 -10.72
CA THR A 125 2.35 -11.78 -11.66
C THR A 125 1.52 -10.64 -11.08
N PHE A 126 0.84 -9.86 -11.93
CA PHE A 126 -0.10 -8.83 -11.46
C PHE A 126 -1.22 -9.41 -10.58
N GLN A 127 -1.67 -10.63 -10.86
CA GLN A 127 -2.70 -11.30 -10.06
C GLN A 127 -2.20 -11.62 -8.65
N ASP A 128 -0.99 -12.19 -8.52
CA ASP A 128 -0.38 -12.48 -7.23
C ASP A 128 -0.11 -11.18 -6.46
N PHE A 129 0.43 -10.17 -7.15
CA PHE A 129 0.66 -8.84 -6.59
C PHE A 129 -0.63 -8.24 -6.03
N SER A 130 -1.65 -8.07 -6.86
CA SER A 130 -2.91 -7.43 -6.47
C SER A 130 -3.62 -8.20 -5.36
N GLY A 131 -3.58 -9.54 -5.38
CA GLY A 131 -4.10 -10.38 -4.31
C GLY A 131 -3.38 -10.14 -2.98
N GLY A 132 -2.04 -10.07 -3.00
CA GLY A 132 -1.24 -9.80 -1.81
C GLY A 132 -1.47 -8.41 -1.22
N ILE A 133 -1.47 -7.36 -2.05
CA ILE A 133 -1.73 -6.00 -1.59
C ILE A 133 -3.12 -5.86 -0.97
N ARG A 134 -4.15 -6.42 -1.63
CA ARG A 134 -5.53 -6.43 -1.11
C ARG A 134 -5.63 -7.19 0.21
N ALA A 135 -4.93 -8.31 0.34
CA ALA A 135 -4.88 -9.04 1.59
C ALA A 135 -4.29 -8.15 2.71
N CYS A 136 -3.13 -7.53 2.49
CA CYS A 136 -2.52 -6.61 3.46
C CYS A 136 -3.49 -5.50 3.89
N MET A 137 -4.09 -4.77 2.94
CA MET A 137 -5.01 -3.68 3.27
C MET A 137 -6.28 -4.16 3.99
N THR A 138 -6.82 -5.31 3.60
CA THR A 138 -7.98 -5.91 4.31
C THR A 138 -7.62 -6.26 5.76
N TYR A 139 -6.41 -6.77 6.00
CA TYR A 139 -5.93 -7.04 7.36
C TYR A 139 -5.67 -5.76 8.14
N GLU A 140 -5.18 -4.70 7.51
CA GLU A 140 -5.02 -3.38 8.15
C GLU A 140 -6.36 -2.84 8.65
N GLU A 141 -7.37 -2.79 7.78
CA GLU A 141 -8.72 -2.35 8.15
C GLU A 141 -9.32 -3.23 9.26
N PHE A 142 -9.06 -4.54 9.21
CA PHE A 142 -9.51 -5.46 10.25
C PHE A 142 -8.83 -5.18 11.59
N LEU A 143 -7.52 -4.94 11.60
CA LEU A 143 -6.74 -4.68 12.81
C LEU A 143 -7.13 -3.34 13.42
N GLU A 144 -7.28 -2.30 12.60
CA GLU A 144 -7.73 -0.97 13.04
C GLU A 144 -9.14 -1.06 13.68
N GLU A 145 -10.07 -1.75 13.03
CA GLU A 145 -11.42 -1.95 13.58
C GLU A 145 -11.38 -2.79 14.86
N ALA A 146 -10.56 -3.84 14.92
CA ALA A 146 -10.41 -4.67 16.12
C ALA A 146 -9.83 -3.87 17.29
N GLU A 147 -8.85 -3.00 17.03
CA GLU A 147 -8.24 -2.11 18.00
C GLU A 147 -9.25 -1.06 18.51
N ASN A 148 -9.95 -0.38 17.60
CA ASN A 148 -11.01 0.57 17.96
C ASN A 148 -12.09 -0.09 18.83
N LEU A 149 -12.58 -1.26 18.43
CA LEU A 149 -13.59 -2.00 19.18
C LEU A 149 -13.07 -2.46 20.55
N PHE A 150 -11.78 -2.79 20.67
CA PHE A 150 -11.17 -3.12 21.94
C PHE A 150 -11.18 -1.91 22.86
N TYR A 151 -10.65 -0.76 22.42
CA TYR A 151 -10.59 0.45 23.24
C TYR A 151 -11.98 0.97 23.63
N ASP A 152 -12.97 0.92 22.73
CA ASP A 152 -14.34 1.33 23.01
C ASP A 152 -15.01 0.51 24.14
N HIS A 153 -14.54 -0.73 24.37
CA HIS A 153 -15.17 -1.67 25.29
C HIS A 153 -14.26 -2.12 26.44
N THR A 154 -13.08 -1.53 26.55
CA THR A 154 -12.23 -1.65 27.74
C THR A 154 -12.22 -0.33 28.47
N ASP A 155 -12.73 -0.31 29.71
CA ASP A 155 -12.42 0.77 30.62
C ASP A 155 -10.88 0.77 30.80
N GLY A 156 -10.22 1.88 30.45
CA GLY A 156 -8.77 2.01 30.26
C GLY A 156 -7.86 1.64 31.44
N SER A 157 -8.40 1.04 32.49
CA SER A 157 -7.72 0.56 33.69
C SER A 157 -7.49 -0.96 33.73
N SER A 158 -8.26 -1.77 32.98
CA SER A 158 -8.15 -3.24 33.07
C SER A 158 -7.41 -3.89 31.90
N GLY A 159 -7.49 -3.33 30.69
CA GLY A 159 -6.95 -3.97 29.47
C GLY A 159 -7.57 -5.35 29.18
N THR A 160 -8.75 -5.66 29.74
CA THR A 160 -9.44 -6.95 29.51
C THR A 160 -10.80 -6.74 28.88
N LEU A 161 -11.12 -7.59 27.91
CA LEU A 161 -12.37 -7.57 27.17
C LEU A 161 -13.21 -8.79 27.56
N SER A 162 -14.50 -8.59 27.88
CA SER A 162 -15.35 -9.71 28.24
C SER A 162 -15.56 -10.66 27.06
N LYS A 163 -15.64 -11.97 27.33
CA LYS A 163 -15.86 -13.02 26.31
C LYS A 163 -17.12 -12.77 25.46
N GLN A 164 -18.15 -12.13 26.03
CA GLN A 164 -19.37 -11.81 25.28
C GLN A 164 -19.17 -10.68 24.28
N VAL A 165 -18.41 -9.64 24.66
CA VAL A 165 -18.03 -8.56 23.75
C VAL A 165 -17.17 -9.15 22.64
N LEU A 166 -16.13 -9.94 22.96
CA LEU A 166 -15.26 -10.56 21.96
C LEU A 166 -16.05 -11.33 20.89
N LYS A 167 -17.02 -12.15 21.31
CA LYS A 167 -17.89 -12.89 20.38
C LYS A 167 -18.70 -11.98 19.46
N LYS A 168 -19.23 -10.86 19.98
CA LYS A 168 -19.95 -9.88 19.16
C LYS A 168 -19.03 -9.18 18.17
N LEU A 169 -17.81 -8.86 18.57
CA LEU A 169 -16.80 -8.23 17.71
C LEU A 169 -16.40 -9.16 16.55
N ILE A 170 -16.07 -10.42 16.85
CA ILE A 170 -15.75 -11.43 15.84
C ILE A 170 -16.90 -11.60 14.84
N ALA A 171 -18.15 -11.64 15.32
CA ALA A 171 -19.32 -11.75 14.46
C ALA A 171 -19.60 -10.49 13.61
N ARG A 172 -19.17 -9.30 14.04
CA ARG A 172 -19.25 -8.06 13.25
C ARG A 172 -18.17 -8.06 12.16
N LEU A 173 -16.94 -8.40 12.52
CA LEU A 173 -15.81 -8.48 11.59
C LEU A 173 -16.04 -9.54 10.50
N ALA A 174 -16.52 -10.74 10.87
CA ALA A 174 -16.83 -11.82 9.92
C ALA A 174 -17.93 -11.45 8.91
N ARG A 175 -18.83 -10.52 9.25
CA ARG A 175 -19.89 -10.03 8.34
C ARG A 175 -19.39 -8.98 7.35
N LYS A 176 -18.34 -8.22 7.71
CA LYS A 176 -17.70 -7.23 6.82
C LYS A 176 -16.74 -7.90 5.83
N SER A 177 -16.12 -9.02 6.21
CA SER A 177 -15.19 -9.79 5.39
C SER A 177 -15.84 -10.78 4.42
N LEU A 178 -17.15 -11.04 4.56
CA LEU A 178 -17.89 -11.79 3.55
C LEU A 178 -18.16 -10.83 2.39
N PRO A 179 -17.70 -11.14 1.16
CA PRO A 179 -18.18 -10.40 0.00
C PRO A 179 -19.71 -10.48 0.03
N VAL A 180 -20.36 -9.32 -0.01
CA VAL A 180 -21.76 -9.29 -0.45
C VAL A 180 -21.69 -9.92 -1.84
N ASP A 181 -22.30 -11.09 -2.01
CA ASP A 181 -22.47 -11.69 -3.33
C ASP A 181 -22.95 -10.58 -4.26
N GLU A 182 -22.08 -10.12 -5.17
CA GLU A 182 -22.50 -9.37 -6.35
C GLU A 182 -23.20 -10.37 -7.26
N GLU A 183 -24.42 -10.75 -6.88
CA GLU A 183 -25.41 -11.24 -7.83
C GLU A 183 -25.77 -10.08 -8.76
N ARG A 184 -25.13 -10.02 -9.94
CA ARG A 184 -25.78 -9.99 -11.26
C ARG A 184 -24.83 -9.68 -12.41
#